data_AF-A0A1F5AH41-F1
#
_entry.id   AF-A0A1F5AH41-F1
#
_cell.length_a   1.000
_cell.length_b   1.000
_cell.length_c   1.000
_cell.angle_alpha   90.00
_cell.angle_beta   90.00
_cell.angle_gamma   90.00
#
_symmetry.space_group_name_H-M   'P 1'
#
loop_
_entity.id
_entity.type
_entity.pdbx_description
1 polymer ?
#
loop_
_entity_poly.entity_id
_entity_poly.type
_entity_poly.pdbx_seq_one_letter_code
_entity_poly.pdbx_strand_id
1 'polypeptide(L)'
;MNMGIIKKYKTLLIIVIVVAAGIFFFFYRFYHNDVKALVDFSVSYEKYDKAISDFSSNKTDDLESKADDALIELNAKSTFNLSSLIKNDAELMDQAFEVAELSGKELESLKAYKRAIQTKNADLDGSAKEYGDLTGKRKSAYARFQELGGLKERLD
;
A
#
# COMPACT_ATOMS: atom_id res chain seq x y z
N MET A 1 -59.03 -18.17 -1.14
CA MET A 1 -57.78 -17.41 -1.36
C MET A 1 -57.36 -17.58 -2.82
N ASN A 2 -57.32 -16.50 -3.60
CA ASN A 2 -57.28 -16.57 -5.07
C ASN A 2 -55.91 -17.05 -5.57
N MET A 3 -55.85 -18.18 -6.29
CA MET A 3 -54.59 -18.85 -6.66
C MET A 3 -53.66 -17.99 -7.55
N GLY A 4 -54.22 -17.02 -8.27
CA GLY A 4 -53.47 -16.02 -9.04
C GLY A 4 -52.73 -14.97 -8.17
N ILE A 5 -53.24 -14.68 -6.98
CA ILE A 5 -52.61 -13.74 -6.03
C ILE A 5 -51.35 -14.37 -5.42
N ILE A 6 -51.43 -15.65 -5.04
CA ILE A 6 -50.30 -16.41 -4.46
C ILE A 6 -49.14 -16.53 -5.46
N LYS A 7 -49.42 -16.76 -6.75
CA LYS A 7 -48.38 -16.80 -7.80
C LYS A 7 -47.67 -15.46 -7.97
N LYS A 8 -48.40 -14.34 -7.98
CA LYS A 8 -47.81 -12.99 -8.08
C LYS A 8 -46.88 -12.67 -6.90
N TYR A 9 -47.28 -12.98 -5.67
CA TYR A 9 -46.43 -12.78 -4.49
C TYR A 9 -45.18 -13.67 -4.52
N LYS A 10 -45.27 -14.91 -4.98
CA LYS A 10 -44.09 -15.78 -5.18
C LYS A 10 -43.12 -15.21 -6.21
N THR A 11 -43.62 -14.73 -7.35
CA THR A 11 -42.77 -14.09 -8.37
C THR A 11 -42.11 -12.82 -7.83
N LEU A 12 -42.86 -11.97 -7.11
CA LEU A 12 -42.32 -10.77 -6.49
C LEU A 12 -41.22 -11.12 -5.46
N LEU A 13 -41.46 -12.12 -4.62
CA LEU A 13 -40.49 -12.61 -3.63
C LEU A 13 -39.19 -13.07 -4.31
N ILE A 14 -39.28 -13.85 -5.39
CA ILE A 14 -38.11 -14.31 -6.14
C ILE A 14 -37.33 -13.13 -6.71
N ILE A 15 -38.01 -12.14 -7.29
CA ILE A 15 -37.36 -10.93 -7.81
C ILE A 15 -36.62 -10.19 -6.69
N VAL A 16 -37.25 -10.01 -5.54
CA VAL A 16 -36.62 -9.36 -4.37
C VAL A 16 -35.37 -10.12 -3.92
N ILE A 17 -35.42 -11.44 -3.87
CA ILE A 17 -34.27 -12.28 -3.49
C ILE A 17 -33.13 -12.13 -4.51
N VAL A 18 -33.44 -12.17 -5.80
CA VAL A 18 -32.43 -12.02 -6.87
C VAL A 18 -31.77 -10.64 -6.80
N VAL A 19 -32.55 -9.58 -6.59
CA VAL A 19 -32.04 -8.22 -6.43
C VAL A 19 -31.17 -8.11 -5.18
N ALA A 20 -31.62 -8.64 -4.05
CA ALA A 20 -30.85 -8.63 -2.80
C ALA A 20 -29.52 -9.40 -2.94
N ALA A 21 -29.55 -10.57 -3.58
CA ALA A 21 -28.35 -11.36 -3.85
C ALA A 21 -27.37 -10.61 -4.79
N GLY A 22 -27.89 -9.93 -5.81
CA GLY A 22 -27.09 -9.11 -6.71
C GLY A 22 -26.39 -7.94 -5.99
N ILE A 23 -27.14 -7.22 -5.15
CA ILE A 23 -26.59 -6.13 -4.33
C ILE A 23 -25.52 -6.66 -3.36
N PHE A 24 -25.79 -7.78 -2.69
CA PHE A 24 -24.83 -8.41 -1.78
C PHE A 24 -23.53 -8.79 -2.50
N PHE A 25 -23.63 -9.45 -3.66
CA PHE A 25 -22.45 -9.87 -4.42
C PHE A 25 -21.65 -8.67 -4.94
N PHE A 26 -22.34 -7.59 -5.32
CA PHE A 26 -21.69 -6.34 -5.72
C PHE A 26 -20.83 -5.79 -4.58
N PHE A 27 -21.40 -5.55 -3.39
CA PHE A 27 -20.63 -5.03 -2.25
C PHE A 27 -19.51 -5.98 -1.80
N TYR A 28 -19.76 -7.29 -1.81
CA TYR A 28 -18.73 -8.29 -1.51
C TYR A 28 -17.53 -8.18 -2.46
N ARG A 29 -17.78 -8.04 -3.78
CA ARG A 29 -16.72 -7.87 -4.78
C ARG A 29 -15.89 -6.61 -4.54
N PHE A 30 -16.53 -5.48 -4.22
CA PHE A 30 -15.81 -4.24 -3.91
C PHE A 30 -14.91 -4.40 -2.70
N TYR A 31 -15.48 -4.86 -1.58
CA TYR A 31 -14.71 -5.08 -0.35
C TYR A 31 -13.52 -6.04 -0.56
N HIS A 32 -13.71 -7.13 -1.31
CA HIS A 32 -12.62 -8.06 -1.60
C HIS A 32 -11.49 -7.42 -2.43
N ASN A 33 -11.83 -6.60 -3.43
CA ASN A 33 -10.84 -5.89 -4.24
C ASN A 33 -10.07 -4.85 -3.42
N ASP A 34 -10.76 -4.14 -2.53
CA ASP A 34 -10.13 -3.14 -1.66
C ASP A 34 -9.13 -3.78 -0.70
N VAL A 35 -9.53 -4.89 -0.04
CA VAL A 35 -8.63 -5.66 0.83
C VAL A 35 -7.42 -6.16 0.06
N LYS A 36 -7.62 -6.66 -1.16
CA LYS A 36 -6.51 -7.09 -2.01
C LYS A 36 -5.56 -5.93 -2.33
N ALA A 37 -6.07 -4.74 -2.63
CA ALA A 37 -5.23 -3.58 -2.90
C ALA A 37 -4.36 -3.19 -1.70
N LEU A 38 -4.92 -3.21 -0.48
CA LEU A 38 -4.17 -2.95 0.76
C LEU A 38 -3.05 -3.98 1.01
N VAL A 39 -3.34 -5.26 0.74
CA VAL A 39 -2.35 -6.35 0.85
C VAL A 39 -1.25 -6.20 -0.20
N ASP A 40 -1.62 -5.97 -1.46
CA ASP A 40 -0.67 -5.77 -2.55
C ASP A 40 0.28 -4.60 -2.26
N PHE A 41 -0.24 -3.49 -1.71
CA PHE A 41 0.58 -2.35 -1.29
C PHE A 41 1.53 -2.74 -0.15
N SER A 42 1.03 -3.42 0.88
CA SER A 42 1.86 -3.86 2.03
C SER A 42 3.01 -4.78 1.59
N VAL A 43 2.74 -5.72 0.68
CA VAL A 43 3.77 -6.61 0.12
C VAL A 43 4.80 -5.80 -0.68
N SER A 44 4.37 -4.84 -1.49
CA SER A 44 5.30 -3.98 -2.25
C SER A 44 6.17 -3.11 -1.33
N TYR A 45 5.63 -2.65 -0.20
CA TYR A 45 6.37 -1.93 0.82
C TYR A 45 7.46 -2.82 1.45
N GLU A 46 7.12 -4.05 1.88
CA GLU A 46 8.09 -4.97 2.47
C GLU A 46 9.21 -5.33 1.48
N LYS A 47 8.85 -5.50 0.20
CA LYS A 47 9.82 -5.73 -0.87
C LYS A 47 10.77 -4.55 -1.02
N TYR A 48 10.26 -3.32 -1.00
CA TYR A 48 11.08 -2.12 -1.04
C TYR A 48 11.95 -1.95 0.22
N ASP A 49 11.39 -2.11 1.43
CA ASP A 49 12.13 -1.98 2.70
C ASP A 49 13.32 -2.94 2.75
N LYS A 50 13.12 -4.17 2.27
CA LYS A 50 14.21 -5.14 2.12
C LYS A 50 15.23 -4.69 1.08
N ALA A 51 14.79 -4.29 -0.12
CA ALA A 51 15.69 -3.90 -1.20
C ALA A 51 16.57 -2.69 -0.82
N ILE A 52 16.00 -1.67 -0.17
CA ILE A 52 16.77 -0.52 0.27
C ILE A 52 17.73 -0.85 1.43
N SER A 53 17.35 -1.77 2.33
CA SER A 53 18.25 -2.26 3.37
C SER A 53 19.44 -3.04 2.80
N ASP A 54 19.17 -3.93 1.83
CA ASP A 54 20.20 -4.70 1.12
C ASP A 54 21.15 -3.76 0.36
N PHE A 55 20.58 -2.79 -0.37
CA PHE A 55 21.37 -1.76 -1.06
C PHE A 55 22.17 -0.92 -0.07
N SER A 56 21.59 -0.49 1.06
CA SER A 56 22.29 0.30 2.08
C SER A 56 23.54 -0.43 2.60
N SER A 57 23.43 -1.73 2.83
CA SER A 57 24.49 -2.58 3.39
C SER A 57 25.61 -2.95 2.40
N ASN A 58 25.37 -2.88 1.08
CA ASN A 58 26.32 -3.33 0.05
C ASN A 58 26.51 -2.31 -1.09
N LYS A 59 27.54 -2.49 -1.94
CA LYS A 59 27.89 -1.53 -3.01
C LYS A 59 27.66 -2.05 -4.44
N THR A 60 26.92 -3.13 -4.61
CA THR A 60 26.74 -3.74 -5.93
C THR A 60 25.63 -3.05 -6.73
N ASP A 61 25.91 -2.67 -7.98
CA ASP A 61 24.96 -2.00 -8.89
C ASP A 61 23.64 -2.76 -9.07
N ASP A 62 23.67 -4.10 -9.00
CA ASP A 62 22.47 -4.96 -9.04
C ASP A 62 21.49 -4.66 -7.88
N LEU A 63 21.99 -4.23 -6.72
CA LEU A 63 21.13 -3.90 -5.57
C LEU A 63 20.52 -2.49 -5.71
N GLU A 64 21.24 -1.54 -6.33
CA GLU A 64 20.66 -0.23 -6.67
C GLU A 64 19.48 -0.41 -7.62
N SER A 65 19.68 -1.19 -8.70
CA SER A 65 18.62 -1.51 -9.67
C SER A 65 17.42 -2.22 -9.02
N LYS A 66 17.65 -3.16 -8.10
CA LYS A 66 16.58 -3.84 -7.37
C LYS A 66 15.79 -2.90 -6.47
N ALA A 67 16.45 -1.94 -5.83
CA ALA A 67 15.78 -0.92 -5.03
C ALA A 67 14.94 0.02 -5.90
N ASP A 68 15.44 0.40 -7.08
CA ASP A 68 14.69 1.17 -8.08
C ASP A 68 13.45 0.41 -8.58
N ASP A 69 13.61 -0.87 -8.96
CA ASP A 69 12.50 -1.71 -9.42
C ASP A 69 11.43 -1.87 -8.32
N ALA A 70 11.85 -2.08 -7.07
CA ALA A 70 10.94 -2.18 -5.95
C ALA A 70 10.21 -0.86 -5.67
N LEU A 71 10.87 0.29 -5.85
CA LEU A 71 10.25 1.61 -5.73
C LEU A 71 9.21 1.85 -6.83
N ILE A 72 9.49 1.45 -8.08
CA ILE A 72 8.53 1.55 -9.19
C ILE A 72 7.27 0.74 -8.86
N GLU A 73 7.43 -0.48 -8.34
CA GLU A 73 6.31 -1.32 -7.91
C GLU A 73 5.53 -0.69 -6.76
N LEU A 74 6.22 -0.20 -5.73
CA LEU A 74 5.59 0.49 -4.59
C LEU A 74 4.79 1.72 -5.05
N ASN A 75 5.35 2.55 -5.92
CA ASN A 75 4.66 3.70 -6.50
C ASN A 75 3.39 3.26 -7.25
N ALA A 76 3.50 2.25 -8.11
CA ALA A 76 2.35 1.73 -8.85
C ALA A 76 1.26 1.14 -7.93
N LYS A 77 1.66 0.52 -6.81
CA LYS A 77 0.73 0.00 -5.82
C LYS A 77 0.16 1.09 -4.91
N SER A 78 0.82 2.22 -4.71
CA SER A 78 0.29 3.33 -3.90
C SER A 78 -0.92 4.03 -4.52
N THR A 79 -1.11 3.92 -5.85
CA THR A 79 -2.19 4.61 -6.58
C THR A 79 -3.52 3.85 -6.60
N PHE A 80 -3.78 2.97 -5.62
CA PHE A 80 -5.06 2.25 -5.57
C PHE A 80 -6.20 3.19 -5.19
N ASN A 81 -7.44 2.75 -5.47
CA ASN A 81 -8.64 3.39 -4.95
C ASN A 81 -9.33 2.41 -4.02
N LEU A 82 -9.80 2.91 -2.88
CA LEU A 82 -10.62 2.15 -1.94
C LEU A 82 -12.06 2.62 -2.03
N SER A 83 -13.01 1.69 -1.91
CA SER A 83 -14.40 2.07 -1.72
C SER A 83 -14.65 2.53 -0.29
N SER A 84 -15.76 3.26 -0.10
CA SER A 84 -16.24 3.72 1.22
C SER A 84 -16.61 2.58 2.18
N LEU A 85 -16.48 1.31 1.76
CA LEU A 85 -16.64 0.14 2.62
C LEU A 85 -15.44 -0.07 3.54
N ILE A 86 -14.27 0.47 3.17
CA ILE A 86 -13.08 0.46 3.99
C ILE A 86 -13.10 1.65 4.94
N LYS A 87 -12.82 1.39 6.21
CA LYS A 87 -12.69 2.45 7.21
C LYS A 87 -11.42 3.24 6.95
N ASN A 88 -11.49 4.56 7.08
CA ASN A 88 -10.36 5.47 6.84
C ASN A 88 -9.82 5.40 5.40
N ASP A 89 -10.67 5.09 4.42
CA ASP A 89 -10.31 4.95 3.00
C ASP A 89 -9.43 6.10 2.48
N ALA A 90 -9.85 7.36 2.68
CA ALA A 90 -9.09 8.53 2.25
C ALA A 90 -7.72 8.62 2.93
N GLU A 91 -7.68 8.47 4.26
CA GLU A 91 -6.42 8.55 5.02
C GLU A 91 -5.47 7.39 4.68
N LEU A 92 -6.00 6.20 4.36
CA LEU A 92 -5.20 5.05 3.89
C LEU A 92 -4.56 5.32 2.52
N MET A 93 -5.31 5.92 1.59
CA MET A 93 -4.76 6.30 0.28
C MET A 93 -3.68 7.38 0.46
N ASP A 94 -3.96 8.42 1.25
CA ASP A 94 -2.99 9.49 1.53
C ASP A 94 -1.71 8.97 2.17
N GLN A 95 -1.82 8.07 3.17
CA GLN A 95 -0.65 7.46 3.80
C GLN A 95 0.12 6.53 2.84
N ALA A 96 -0.57 5.81 1.94
CA ALA A 96 0.11 5.00 0.93
C ALA A 96 0.93 5.86 -0.04
N PHE A 97 0.39 7.01 -0.46
CA PHE A 97 1.10 8.00 -1.24
C PHE A 97 2.29 8.60 -0.49
N GLU A 98 2.11 8.99 0.76
CA GLU A 98 3.18 9.55 1.60
C GLU A 98 4.34 8.56 1.77
N VAL A 99 4.03 7.28 2.03
CA VAL A 99 5.04 6.21 2.10
C VAL A 99 5.83 6.11 0.80
N ALA A 100 5.15 6.11 -0.35
CA ALA A 100 5.79 6.01 -1.66
C ALA A 100 6.68 7.24 -1.96
N GLU A 101 6.21 8.45 -1.64
CA GLU A 101 6.97 9.68 -1.80
C GLU A 101 8.24 9.70 -0.93
N LEU A 102 8.10 9.35 0.36
CA LEU A 102 9.24 9.27 1.29
C LEU A 102 10.23 8.18 0.86
N SER A 103 9.74 7.06 0.32
CA SER A 103 10.59 6.00 -0.24
C SER A 103 11.42 6.51 -1.42
N GLY A 104 10.82 7.30 -2.32
CA GLY A 104 11.56 7.92 -3.41
C GLY A 104 12.69 8.83 -2.92
N LYS A 105 12.39 9.70 -1.94
CA LYS A 105 13.37 10.60 -1.34
C LYS A 105 14.48 9.85 -0.61
N GLU A 106 14.14 8.81 0.15
CA GLU A 106 15.10 7.98 0.89
C GLU A 106 16.08 7.28 -0.07
N LEU A 107 15.59 6.71 -1.17
CA LEU A 107 16.44 6.03 -2.13
C LEU A 107 17.42 7.00 -2.81
N GLU A 108 16.96 8.17 -3.24
CA GLU A 108 17.83 9.19 -3.83
C GLU A 108 18.87 9.72 -2.82
N SER A 109 18.47 9.93 -1.56
CA SER A 109 19.39 10.30 -0.48
C SER A 109 20.45 9.21 -0.24
N LEU A 110 20.07 7.93 -0.25
CA LEU A 110 21.00 6.81 -0.11
C LEU A 110 22.00 6.73 -1.29
N LYS A 111 21.53 6.92 -2.53
CA LYS A 111 22.39 6.97 -3.72
C LYS A 111 23.39 8.13 -3.61
N ALA A 112 22.92 9.32 -3.22
CA ALA A 112 23.76 10.48 -3.02
C ALA A 112 24.82 10.23 -1.94
N TYR A 113 24.42 9.68 -0.79
CA TYR A 113 25.33 9.31 0.30
C TYR A 113 26.41 8.32 -0.17
N LYS A 114 26.01 7.24 -0.87
CA LYS A 114 26.97 6.25 -1.39
C LYS A 114 27.94 6.84 -2.40
N ARG A 115 27.47 7.74 -3.29
CA ARG A 115 28.33 8.48 -4.23
C ARG A 115 29.29 9.41 -3.50
N ALA A 116 28.85 10.10 -2.45
CA ALA A 116 29.70 10.97 -1.62
C ALA A 116 30.83 10.20 -0.92
N ILE A 117 30.55 8.97 -0.44
CA ILE A 117 31.57 8.07 0.12
C ILE A 117 32.64 7.75 -0.93
N GLN A 118 32.23 7.48 -2.18
CA GLN A 118 33.17 7.14 -3.25
C GLN A 118 34.03 8.34 -3.68
N THR A 119 33.44 9.53 -3.73
CA THR A 119 34.14 10.76 -4.16
C THR A 119 34.95 11.43 -3.04
N LYS A 120 34.98 10.86 -1.82
CA LYS A 120 35.65 11.40 -0.62
C LYS A 120 35.21 12.84 -0.31
N ASN A 121 33.93 13.12 -0.51
CA ASN A 121 33.37 14.45 -0.27
C ASN A 121 33.26 14.74 1.23
N ALA A 122 33.33 16.01 1.62
CA ALA A 122 33.47 16.40 3.03
C ALA A 122 32.17 16.33 3.85
N ASP A 123 30.99 16.30 3.21
CA ASP A 123 29.68 16.34 3.89
C ASP A 123 28.99 14.96 3.96
N LEU A 124 29.70 13.98 4.53
CA LEU A 124 29.15 12.64 4.74
C LEU A 124 28.15 12.59 5.88
N ASP A 125 28.38 13.37 6.94
CA ASP A 125 27.52 13.39 8.13
C ASP A 125 26.13 13.97 7.82
N GLY A 126 26.07 15.06 7.03
CA GLY A 126 24.80 15.63 6.58
C GLY A 126 23.98 14.65 5.75
N SER A 127 24.64 14.00 4.77
CA SER A 127 24.01 13.02 3.88
C SER A 127 23.54 11.77 4.63
N ALA A 128 24.33 11.25 5.57
CA ALA A 128 23.96 10.10 6.40
C ALA A 128 22.75 10.41 7.29
N LYS A 129 22.71 11.61 7.86
CA LYS A 129 21.59 12.07 8.69
C LYS A 129 20.31 12.22 7.87
N GLU A 130 20.38 12.84 6.70
CA GLU A 130 19.22 13.01 5.82
C GLU A 130 18.61 11.65 5.44
N TYR A 131 19.44 10.69 5.04
CA TYR A 131 19.01 9.32 4.77
C TYR A 131 18.29 8.71 5.99
N GLY A 132 18.90 8.77 7.17
CA GLY A 132 18.32 8.21 8.39
C GLY A 132 16.99 8.87 8.80
N ASP A 133 16.89 10.20 8.66
CA ASP A 133 15.67 10.94 8.94
C ASP A 133 14.54 10.54 7.97
N LEU A 134 14.85 10.34 6.68
CA LEU A 134 13.90 9.87 5.68
C LEU A 134 13.44 8.42 5.94
N THR A 135 14.37 7.51 6.30
CA THR A 135 14.02 6.15 6.73
C THR A 135 13.04 6.18 7.91
N GLY A 136 13.31 7.01 8.92
CA GLY A 136 12.45 7.16 10.10
C GLY A 136 11.05 7.66 9.74
N LYS A 137 10.96 8.68 8.88
CA LYS A 137 9.68 9.22 8.39
C LYS A 137 8.88 8.18 7.61
N ARG A 138 9.50 7.49 6.64
CA ARG A 138 8.83 6.45 5.84
C ARG A 138 8.27 5.34 6.73
N LYS A 139 9.07 4.83 7.67
CA LYS A 139 8.63 3.77 8.60
C LYS A 139 7.48 4.24 9.50
N SER A 140 7.50 5.50 9.92
CA SER A 140 6.41 6.08 10.72
C SER A 140 5.12 6.22 9.91
N ALA A 141 5.19 6.70 8.66
CA ALA A 141 4.05 6.77 7.75
C ALA A 141 3.47 5.37 7.46
N TYR A 142 4.33 4.37 7.27
CA TYR A 142 3.86 2.99 7.08
C TYR A 142 3.22 2.40 8.34
N ALA A 143 3.76 2.68 9.52
CA ALA A 143 3.13 2.26 10.78
C ALA A 143 1.74 2.90 10.95
N ARG A 144 1.58 4.16 10.53
CA ARG A 144 0.28 4.83 10.51
C ARG A 144 -0.68 4.18 9.52
N PHE A 145 -0.22 3.86 8.31
CA PHE A 145 -1.00 3.09 7.33
C PHE A 145 -1.49 1.76 7.91
N GLN A 146 -0.61 0.99 8.58
CA GLN A 146 -0.97 -0.29 9.19
C GLN A 146 -2.00 -0.15 10.33
N GLU A 147 -1.88 0.91 11.14
CA GLU A 147 -2.84 1.24 12.20
C GLU A 147 -4.22 1.54 11.61
N LEU A 148 -4.28 2.40 10.60
CA LEU A 148 -5.53 2.79 9.94
C LEU A 148 -6.23 1.63 9.26
N GLY A 149 -5.47 0.69 8.69
CA GLY A 149 -5.98 -0.48 8.00
C GLY A 149 -6.40 -1.62 8.93
N GLY A 150 -6.17 -1.49 10.24
CA GLY A 150 -6.37 -2.60 11.19
C GLY A 150 -5.51 -3.82 10.86
N LEU A 151 -4.38 -3.61 10.19
CA LEU A 151 -3.44 -4.67 9.78
C LEU A 151 -2.53 -5.09 10.94
N LYS A 152 -2.40 -4.22 11.95
CA LYS A 152 -1.60 -4.47 13.16
C LYS A 152 -2.13 -5.60 14.05
N GLU A 153 -3.45 -5.89 14.01
CA GLU A 153 -4.07 -6.96 14.81
C GLU A 153 -4.08 -8.34 14.12
N ARG A 154 -3.57 -8.46 12.88
CA ARG A 154 -3.61 -9.73 12.10
C ARG A 154 -2.23 -10.39 11.90
N LEU A 155 -1.18 -9.83 12.50
CA LEU A 155 0.20 -10.27 12.33
C LEU A 155 0.82 -10.84 13.63
N ASP A 156 0.03 -10.94 14.71
CA ASP A 156 0.32 -11.72 15.91
C ASP A 156 -0.44 -13.06 15.88
#